data_AF-A0A9E0L8E3-F1
#
_entry.id   AF-A0A9E0L8E3-F1
#
_cell.length_a   1.000
_cell.length_b   1.000
_cell.length_c   1.000
_cell.angle_alpha   90.00
_cell.angle_beta   90.00
_cell.angle_gamma   90.00
#
_symmetry.space_group_name_H-M   'P 1'
#
loop_
_entity.id
_entity.type
_entity.pdbx_description
1 polymer ?
#
loop_
_entity_poly.entity_id
_entity_poly.type
_entity_poly.pdbx_seq_one_letter_code
_entity_poly.pdbx_strand_id
1 'polypeptide(L)'
;MIYKIFFFLISVLSFGLTSPVLAADVEVSGLWISNITDTTVTVTVDIINNKNLPSAYDVTLAYKIEDATGDLDETPDIVSGTIPPGESTLPVVVINSLEPGEVYYIEALNHTVIGGAVFSETLKSTSFETLEESTDTNNLDTGEITTTTTGGVECVETDGSYCLLEPIPEFGNKITPETGFGEYVNTLIRLILGVVGVIVVITFVYGGIMWMGTDSIFKKTDAKQRMEDAALGTLLLIGAYIILNTINPNLVDIKIYIPSSFTTLKVEEITDSGEVLTIEYSTEAGECPKDCSKLNGETGTDVPYESTGDSVASGLKSDLQVLTQKLSGAGISWTTTEAWEPSRTHKAHCHSVGTCIDANFRGLADNSNPPPEKVKSFIESGLSIGLCPIYEVETESQRNAVINAGVDPKYVKNYGGWISAPHFSVYGGSCS
;
A
#
# COMPACT_ATOMS: atom_id res chain seq x y z
N MET A 1 -22.82 40.00 -17.19
CA MET A 1 -21.54 39.32 -16.88
C MET A 1 -20.73 40.03 -15.79
N ILE A 2 -21.40 40.65 -14.79
CA ILE A 2 -20.76 41.30 -13.63
C ILE A 2 -21.37 40.79 -12.29
N TYR A 3 -22.53 40.13 -12.33
CA TYR A 3 -23.18 39.53 -11.15
C TYR A 3 -22.66 38.14 -10.76
N LYS A 4 -21.77 37.51 -11.55
CA LYS A 4 -21.15 36.21 -11.21
C LYS A 4 -19.77 36.32 -10.54
N ILE A 5 -19.22 37.54 -10.44
CA ILE A 5 -17.93 37.79 -9.76
C ILE A 5 -18.15 38.30 -8.32
N PHE A 6 -19.33 38.85 -8.02
CA PHE A 6 -19.66 39.33 -6.67
C PHE A 6 -20.10 38.23 -5.69
N PHE A 7 -20.50 37.05 -6.18
CA PHE A 7 -20.85 35.90 -5.33
C PHE A 7 -19.63 35.07 -4.92
N PHE A 8 -18.49 35.27 -5.59
CA PHE A 8 -17.24 34.56 -5.31
C PHE A 8 -16.34 35.30 -4.30
N LEU A 9 -16.71 36.52 -3.89
CA LEU A 9 -15.95 37.34 -2.94
C LEU A 9 -16.56 37.40 -1.53
N ILE A 10 -17.72 36.78 -1.28
CA ILE A 10 -18.40 36.73 0.03
C ILE A 10 -18.38 35.32 0.66
N SER A 11 -17.83 34.31 -0.01
CA SER A 11 -17.58 32.99 0.58
C SER A 11 -16.20 32.86 1.26
N VAL A 12 -15.37 33.91 1.23
CA VAL A 12 -14.00 33.90 1.81
C VAL A 12 -13.91 34.65 3.15
N LEU A 13 -15.01 35.27 3.62
CA LEU A 13 -15.05 35.90 4.94
C LEU A 13 -16.41 35.63 5.61
N SER A 14 -16.57 34.46 6.22
CA SER A 14 -17.45 34.20 7.38
C SER A 14 -17.44 32.71 7.73
N PHE A 15 -16.40 32.23 8.41
CA PHE A 15 -16.49 31.19 9.44
C PHE A 15 -15.27 31.30 10.35
N GLY A 16 -15.14 32.49 10.93
CA GLY A 16 -14.32 32.76 12.10
C GLY A 16 -15.26 32.95 13.29
N LEU A 17 -15.94 31.89 13.68
CA LEU A 17 -16.57 31.75 14.99
C LEU A 17 -16.24 30.34 15.47
N THR A 18 -15.15 30.26 16.23
CA THR A 18 -14.85 29.11 17.07
C THR A 18 -16.03 28.89 18.00
N SER A 19 -16.87 27.91 17.70
CA SER A 19 -17.71 27.30 18.73
C SER A 19 -16.76 26.80 19.82
N PRO A 20 -17.00 27.09 21.11
CA PRO A 20 -16.26 26.44 22.18
C PRO A 20 -16.85 25.05 22.34
N VAL A 21 -16.63 24.18 21.35
CA VAL A 21 -16.63 22.75 21.63
C VAL A 21 -15.27 22.53 22.25
N LEU A 22 -15.30 22.18 23.53
CA LEU A 22 -14.17 21.77 24.34
C LEU A 22 -13.20 20.97 23.46
N ALA A 23 -11.91 21.30 23.50
CA ALA A 23 -10.90 20.37 23.02
C ALA A 23 -11.24 19.01 23.65
N ALA A 24 -11.67 18.04 22.83
CA ALA A 24 -11.87 16.69 23.32
C ALA A 24 -10.49 16.25 23.77
N ASP A 25 -10.31 16.15 25.08
CA ASP A 25 -9.02 15.81 25.67
C ASP A 25 -8.57 14.41 25.28
N VAL A 26 -9.52 13.61 24.79
CA VAL A 26 -9.35 12.29 24.22
C VAL A 26 -9.82 12.31 22.77
N GLU A 27 -8.95 11.88 21.86
CA GLU A 27 -9.21 11.77 20.41
C GLU A 27 -9.15 10.30 19.98
N VAL A 28 -9.98 9.88 19.02
CA VAL A 28 -9.87 8.53 18.42
C VAL A 28 -8.80 8.57 17.33
N SER A 29 -7.65 7.95 17.60
CA SER A 29 -6.55 7.85 16.63
C SER A 29 -6.70 6.68 15.67
N GLY A 30 -7.36 5.59 16.08
CA GLY A 30 -7.47 4.36 15.30
C GLY A 30 -8.83 3.67 15.44
N LEU A 31 -9.30 3.08 14.34
CA LEU A 31 -10.45 2.19 14.32
C LEU A 31 -10.09 1.02 13.40
N TRP A 32 -9.91 -0.16 13.98
CA TRP A 32 -9.31 -1.32 13.33
C TRP A 32 -10.26 -2.51 13.33
N ILE A 33 -10.28 -3.24 12.23
CA ILE A 33 -11.13 -4.40 12.01
C ILE A 33 -10.26 -5.64 11.86
N SER A 34 -10.63 -6.72 12.55
CA SER A 34 -9.90 -8.00 12.53
C SER A 34 -10.85 -9.17 12.78
N ASN A 35 -10.36 -10.40 12.55
CA ASN A 35 -11.09 -11.65 12.80
C ASN A 35 -12.53 -11.64 12.23
N ILE A 36 -12.68 -11.24 10.97
CA ILE A 36 -13.97 -11.22 10.29
C ILE A 36 -14.39 -12.67 9.98
N THR A 37 -15.62 -13.02 10.35
CA THR A 37 -16.28 -14.28 9.99
C THR A 37 -17.53 -13.99 9.16
N ASP A 38 -18.36 -14.99 8.91
CA ASP A 38 -19.66 -14.84 8.27
C ASP A 38 -20.67 -14.07 9.13
N THR A 39 -20.49 -14.07 10.46
CA THR A 39 -21.49 -13.55 11.40
C THR A 39 -20.89 -12.66 12.50
N THR A 40 -19.57 -12.50 12.56
CA THR A 40 -18.89 -11.75 13.62
C THR A 40 -17.71 -10.94 13.11
N VAL A 41 -17.38 -9.85 13.79
CA VAL A 41 -16.16 -9.08 13.56
C VAL A 41 -15.56 -8.57 14.86
N THR A 42 -14.23 -8.47 14.92
CA THR A 42 -13.51 -7.87 16.04
C THR A 42 -13.08 -6.45 15.73
N VAL A 43 -13.50 -5.50 16.56
CA VAL A 43 -13.22 -4.07 16.44
C VAL A 43 -12.31 -3.61 17.56
N THR A 44 -11.23 -2.91 17.20
CA THR A 44 -10.29 -2.30 18.14
C THR A 44 -10.26 -0.79 17.91
N VAL A 45 -10.31 -0.02 18.99
CA VAL A 45 -10.30 1.45 18.93
C VAL A 45 -9.08 1.95 19.68
N ASP A 46 -8.27 2.77 19.03
CA ASP A 46 -7.16 3.48 19.67
C ASP A 46 -7.57 4.92 19.94
N ILE A 47 -7.19 5.39 21.12
CA ILE A 47 -7.47 6.74 21.57
C ILE A 47 -6.20 7.42 22.11
N ILE A 48 -6.14 8.73 22.01
CA ILE A 48 -5.04 9.57 22.50
C ILE A 48 -5.57 10.56 23.52
N ASN A 49 -5.06 10.50 24.76
CA ASN A 49 -5.28 11.54 25.74
C ASN A 49 -4.21 12.62 25.63
N ASN A 50 -4.61 13.77 25.09
CA ASN A 50 -3.75 14.94 24.89
C ASN A 50 -3.49 15.75 26.17
N LYS A 51 -4.05 15.33 27.32
CA LYS A 51 -3.77 15.94 28.63
C LYS A 51 -2.70 15.18 29.39
N ASN A 52 -1.89 15.94 30.15
CA ASN A 52 -0.95 15.41 31.16
C ASN A 52 -1.64 14.88 32.44
N LEU A 53 -2.95 14.59 32.38
CA LEU A 53 -3.75 14.01 33.47
C LEU A 53 -4.70 12.95 32.89
N PRO A 54 -5.11 11.93 33.66
CA PRO A 54 -6.07 10.94 33.18
C PRO A 54 -7.40 11.59 32.75
N SER A 55 -7.92 11.15 31.61
CA SER A 55 -9.16 11.68 31.01
C SER A 55 -10.18 10.57 30.84
N ALA A 56 -11.46 10.91 31.01
CA ALA A 56 -12.56 9.99 30.73
C ALA A 56 -12.81 9.92 29.22
N TYR A 57 -13.24 8.77 28.74
CA TYR A 57 -13.68 8.57 27.36
C TYR A 57 -15.04 7.86 27.34
N ASP A 58 -15.81 8.14 26.31
CA ASP A 58 -17.09 7.49 26.01
C ASP A 58 -17.18 7.36 24.49
N VAL A 59 -16.99 6.15 23.98
CA VAL A 59 -17.02 5.85 22.55
C VAL A 59 -18.11 4.83 22.28
N THR A 60 -19.01 5.19 21.39
CA THR A 60 -20.08 4.33 20.90
C THR A 60 -19.72 3.81 19.51
N LEU A 61 -19.72 2.49 19.30
CA LEU A 61 -19.61 1.91 17.97
C LEU A 61 -21.00 1.69 17.37
N ALA A 62 -21.24 2.23 16.17
CA ALA A 62 -22.48 2.06 15.41
C ALA A 62 -22.17 1.51 14.02
N TYR A 63 -22.97 0.59 13.49
CA TYR A 63 -22.72 -0.04 12.19
C TYR A 63 -24.02 -0.27 11.40
N LYS A 64 -23.92 -0.34 10.07
CA LYS A 64 -25.03 -0.68 9.16
C LYS A 64 -24.51 -1.28 7.86
N ILE A 65 -25.38 -1.97 7.13
CA ILE A 65 -25.11 -2.42 5.77
C ILE A 65 -25.02 -1.20 4.83
N GLU A 66 -24.04 -1.16 3.92
CA GLU A 66 -23.70 0.00 3.08
C GLU A 66 -24.90 0.49 2.23
N ASP A 67 -25.72 -0.43 1.74
CA ASP A 67 -26.90 -0.14 0.90
C ASP A 67 -28.22 -0.04 1.68
N ALA A 68 -28.20 -0.19 3.01
CA ALA A 68 -29.41 -0.07 3.81
C ALA A 68 -29.86 1.39 3.93
N THR A 69 -30.99 1.72 3.31
CA THR A 69 -31.68 3.00 3.55
C THR A 69 -32.36 2.99 4.92
N GLY A 70 -31.65 3.45 5.95
CA GLY A 70 -32.12 3.55 7.34
C GLY A 70 -31.10 4.21 8.27
N ASP A 71 -31.54 4.59 9.48
CA ASP A 71 -30.64 4.98 10.58
C ASP A 71 -29.77 3.78 11.00
N LEU A 72 -28.56 4.04 11.52
CA LEU A 72 -27.60 3.01 11.96
C LEU A 72 -28.26 2.04 12.97
N ASP A 73 -28.11 0.73 12.80
CA ASP A 73 -28.81 -0.27 13.63
C ASP A 73 -28.24 -0.32 15.06
N GLU A 74 -29.14 -0.56 16.02
CA GLU A 74 -29.18 0.06 17.36
C GLU A 74 -28.74 -0.83 18.54
N THR A 75 -27.70 -1.66 18.40
CA THR A 75 -27.01 -2.16 19.61
C THR A 75 -25.59 -1.58 19.68
N PRO A 76 -25.47 -0.31 20.08
CA PRO A 76 -24.16 0.30 20.27
C PRO A 76 -23.42 -0.44 21.38
N ASP A 77 -22.27 -1.02 21.05
CA ASP A 77 -21.32 -1.42 22.07
C ASP A 77 -20.65 -0.15 22.59
N ILE A 78 -21.00 0.20 23.83
CA ILE A 78 -20.47 1.37 24.53
C ILE A 78 -19.20 0.95 25.24
N VAL A 79 -18.08 1.55 24.85
CA VAL A 79 -16.81 1.42 25.55
C VAL A 79 -16.53 2.74 26.25
N SER A 80 -16.61 2.72 27.58
CA SER A 80 -16.37 3.90 28.42
C SER A 80 -15.42 3.59 29.57
N GLY A 81 -14.64 4.59 29.98
CA GLY A 81 -13.64 4.42 31.03
C GLY A 81 -12.74 5.64 31.22
N THR A 82 -11.57 5.41 31.82
CA THR A 82 -10.55 6.44 32.02
C THR A 82 -9.22 5.97 31.45
N ILE A 83 -8.54 6.82 30.68
CA ILE A 83 -7.20 6.53 30.16
C ILE A 83 -6.13 7.48 30.72
N PRO A 84 -4.88 7.00 30.90
CA PRO A 84 -3.75 7.84 31.27
C PRO A 84 -3.37 8.83 30.14
N PRO A 85 -2.47 9.79 30.39
CA PRO A 85 -1.88 10.63 29.34
C PRO A 85 -1.22 9.81 28.22
N GLY A 86 -1.39 10.22 26.96
CA GLY A 86 -0.83 9.54 25.79
C GLY A 86 -1.80 8.54 25.14
N GLU A 87 -1.25 7.63 24.32
CA GLU A 87 -2.05 6.67 23.57
C GLU A 87 -2.51 5.49 24.44
N SER A 88 -3.68 4.96 24.13
CA SER A 88 -4.24 3.77 24.77
C SER A 88 -5.20 3.06 23.82
N THR A 89 -5.09 1.73 23.77
CA THR A 89 -6.04 0.88 23.05
C THR A 89 -7.20 0.51 23.98
N LEU A 90 -8.42 0.70 23.48
CA LEU A 90 -9.63 0.34 24.21
C LEU A 90 -9.83 -1.19 24.28
N PRO A 91 -10.60 -1.68 25.26
CA PRO A 91 -11.03 -3.07 25.26
C PRO A 91 -11.64 -3.48 23.93
N VAL A 92 -11.24 -4.64 23.45
CA VAL A 92 -11.70 -5.21 22.18
C VAL A 92 -13.21 -5.41 22.20
N VAL A 93 -13.88 -4.98 21.15
CA VAL A 93 -15.32 -5.17 20.94
C VAL A 93 -15.53 -6.25 19.88
N VAL A 94 -16.43 -7.20 20.14
CA VAL A 94 -16.81 -8.22 19.17
C VAL A 94 -18.26 -8.00 18.79
N ILE A 95 -18.48 -7.58 17.55
CA ILE A 95 -19.81 -7.45 16.98
C ILE A 95 -20.23 -8.83 16.48
N ASN A 96 -21.44 -9.25 16.82
CA ASN A 96 -21.99 -10.56 16.49
C ASN A 96 -23.32 -10.39 15.76
N SER A 97 -23.82 -11.48 15.17
CA SER A 97 -25.12 -11.53 14.47
C SER A 97 -25.15 -10.69 13.18
N LEU A 98 -24.02 -10.63 12.48
CA LEU A 98 -23.94 -10.04 11.15
C LEU A 98 -24.51 -10.98 10.08
N GLU A 99 -24.93 -10.41 8.97
CA GLU A 99 -25.39 -11.13 7.78
C GLU A 99 -24.17 -11.54 6.94
N PRO A 100 -24.07 -12.80 6.49
CA PRO A 100 -22.97 -13.26 5.63
C PRO A 100 -22.95 -12.59 4.25
N GLY A 101 -21.76 -12.30 3.73
CA GLY A 101 -21.55 -11.70 2.39
C GLY A 101 -22.00 -10.24 2.25
N GLU A 102 -22.25 -9.55 3.36
CA GLU A 102 -22.74 -8.16 3.36
C GLU A 102 -21.61 -7.17 3.72
N VAL A 103 -21.64 -5.99 3.09
CA VAL A 103 -20.71 -4.91 3.38
C VAL A 103 -21.28 -4.02 4.48
N TYR A 104 -20.56 -3.91 5.59
CA TYR A 104 -20.90 -3.08 6.73
C TYR A 104 -20.04 -1.82 6.77
N TYR A 105 -20.68 -0.70 7.03
CA TYR A 105 -20.05 0.58 7.37
C TYR A 105 -20.19 0.82 8.88
N ILE A 106 -19.06 1.08 9.56
CA ILE A 106 -18.97 1.26 11.01
C ILE A 106 -18.39 2.62 11.37
N GLU A 107 -18.95 3.23 12.42
CA GLU A 107 -18.58 4.54 12.95
C GLU A 107 -18.30 4.47 14.45
N ALA A 108 -17.21 5.10 14.87
CA ALA A 108 -16.96 5.46 16.25
C ALA A 108 -17.55 6.85 16.52
N LEU A 109 -18.54 6.91 17.41
CA LEU A 109 -19.31 8.10 17.74
C LEU A 109 -18.97 8.57 19.16
N ASN A 110 -18.95 9.89 19.34
CA ASN A 110 -19.01 10.51 20.66
C ASN A 110 -20.39 11.13 20.87
N HIS A 111 -20.93 11.02 22.09
CA HIS A 111 -22.24 11.52 22.43
C HIS A 111 -22.11 12.73 23.37
N THR A 112 -22.61 13.87 22.93
CA THR A 112 -22.69 15.09 23.75
C THR A 112 -24.14 15.36 24.14
N VAL A 113 -24.42 15.49 25.43
CA VAL A 113 -25.76 15.85 25.92
C VAL A 113 -25.83 17.35 26.19
N ILE A 114 -26.64 18.08 25.41
CA ILE A 114 -26.89 19.52 25.61
C ILE A 114 -28.38 19.73 25.86
N GLY A 115 -28.74 20.20 27.06
CA GLY A 115 -30.14 20.52 27.39
C GLY A 115 -31.09 19.32 27.36
N GLY A 116 -30.58 18.10 27.51
CA GLY A 116 -31.36 16.85 27.45
C GLY A 116 -31.50 16.25 26.04
N ALA A 117 -30.97 16.91 25.00
CA ALA A 117 -30.82 16.34 23.67
C ALA A 117 -29.43 15.69 23.52
N VAL A 118 -29.38 14.50 22.94
CA VAL A 118 -28.14 13.77 22.62
C VAL A 118 -27.73 14.14 21.20
N PHE A 119 -26.51 14.63 21.04
CA PHE A 119 -25.88 14.91 19.76
C PHE A 119 -24.74 13.93 19.57
N SER A 120 -24.79 13.15 18.50
CA SER A 120 -23.72 12.22 18.13
C SER A 120 -22.85 12.83 17.04
N GLU A 121 -21.54 12.78 17.24
CA GLU A 121 -20.55 13.20 16.26
C GLU A 121 -19.70 11.99 15.87
N THR A 122 -19.54 11.76 14.57
CA THR A 122 -18.66 10.73 14.02
C THR A 122 -17.21 11.17 14.19
N LEU A 123 -16.46 10.43 15.00
CA LEU A 123 -15.03 10.65 15.22
C LEU A 123 -14.19 9.97 14.13
N LYS A 124 -14.54 8.73 13.78
CA LYS A 124 -13.85 7.93 12.77
C LYS A 124 -14.77 6.87 12.21
N SER A 125 -14.55 6.45 10.96
CA SER A 125 -15.33 5.41 10.31
C SER A 125 -14.50 4.55 9.36
N THR A 126 -15.01 3.36 9.06
CA THR A 126 -14.44 2.42 8.08
C THR A 126 -15.54 1.47 7.58
N SER A 127 -15.25 0.64 6.59
CA SER A 127 -16.11 -0.47 6.18
C SER A 127 -15.39 -1.82 6.25
N PHE A 128 -16.16 -2.91 6.27
CA PHE A 128 -15.70 -4.29 6.18
C PHE A 128 -16.78 -5.18 5.55
N GLU A 129 -16.40 -6.31 4.97
CA GLU A 129 -17.31 -7.27 4.34
C GLU A 129 -17.25 -8.60 5.10
N THR A 130 -18.41 -9.15 5.50
CA THR A 130 -18.49 -10.46 6.15
C THR A 130 -18.22 -11.59 5.17
N LEU A 131 -17.76 -12.73 5.68
CA LEU A 131 -17.56 -13.91 4.83
C LEU A 131 -18.92 -14.48 4.37
N GLU A 132 -18.92 -15.13 3.21
CA GLU A 132 -20.09 -15.89 2.72
C GLU A 132 -20.44 -17.05 3.66
N GLU A 133 -21.74 -17.38 3.79
CA GLU A 133 -22.20 -18.46 4.66
C GLU A 133 -21.69 -19.83 4.16
N SER A 134 -20.83 -20.47 4.93
CA SER A 134 -20.30 -21.81 4.61
C SER A 134 -21.37 -22.87 4.81
N THR A 135 -22.04 -23.30 3.73
CA THR A 135 -23.05 -24.38 3.80
C THR A 135 -22.48 -25.80 3.79
N ASP A 136 -21.16 -26.01 3.77
CA ASP A 136 -20.60 -27.37 3.69
C ASP A 136 -19.82 -27.81 4.94
N THR A 137 -20.41 -28.78 5.64
CA THR A 137 -19.66 -29.65 6.56
C THR A 137 -18.75 -30.58 5.78
N ASN A 138 -17.45 -30.50 6.08
CA ASN A 138 -16.36 -31.40 5.68
C ASN A 138 -15.76 -31.13 4.28
N ASN A 139 -14.59 -30.49 4.22
CA ASN A 139 -13.33 -31.19 3.92
C ASN A 139 -12.14 -30.23 4.03
N LEU A 140 -11.09 -30.68 4.69
CA LEU A 140 -9.76 -30.08 4.62
C LEU A 140 -9.16 -30.54 3.27
N ASP A 141 -9.17 -29.71 2.24
CA ASP A 141 -8.22 -29.91 1.13
C ASP A 141 -7.80 -28.61 0.45
N THR A 142 -6.53 -28.67 0.09
CA THR A 142 -5.72 -27.77 -0.71
C THR A 142 -6.42 -27.30 -2.00
N GLY A 143 -6.03 -26.10 -2.43
CA GLY A 143 -6.70 -25.34 -3.48
C GLY A 143 -6.98 -26.12 -4.77
N GLU A 144 -8.24 -26.09 -5.17
CA GLU A 144 -8.66 -26.34 -6.55
C GLU A 144 -9.89 -25.46 -6.86
N ILE A 145 -9.69 -24.42 -7.67
CA ILE A 145 -10.77 -23.57 -8.18
C ILE A 145 -11.55 -24.39 -9.20
N THR A 146 -12.74 -24.85 -8.83
CA THR A 146 -13.64 -25.57 -9.73
C THR A 146 -14.56 -24.57 -10.44
N THR A 147 -14.29 -24.28 -11.71
CA THR A 147 -15.09 -23.37 -12.53
C THR A 147 -16.37 -24.07 -13.01
N THR A 148 -17.55 -23.63 -12.55
CA THR A 148 -18.84 -24.05 -13.14
C THR A 148 -19.27 -23.04 -14.19
N THR A 149 -19.35 -23.50 -15.45
CA THR A 149 -19.82 -22.72 -16.59
C THR A 149 -21.34 -22.72 -16.64
N THR A 150 -21.99 -21.55 -16.50
CA THR A 150 -23.28 -21.26 -17.14
C THR A 150 -23.26 -19.81 -17.65
N GLY A 151 -23.77 -19.60 -18.87
CA GLY A 151 -23.48 -18.44 -19.70
C GLY A 151 -24.05 -17.10 -19.23
N GLY A 152 -23.22 -16.07 -19.44
CA GLY A 152 -23.40 -14.67 -19.02
C GLY A 152 -22.18 -14.29 -18.20
N VAL A 153 -21.07 -13.91 -18.86
CA VAL A 153 -19.82 -13.61 -18.16
C VAL A 153 -19.98 -12.28 -17.42
N GLU A 154 -20.44 -12.34 -16.17
CA GLU A 154 -20.11 -11.33 -15.18
C GLU A 154 -18.59 -11.37 -15.00
N CYS A 155 -17.94 -10.27 -15.33
CA CYS A 155 -16.58 -10.07 -14.92
C CYS A 155 -16.62 -9.79 -13.41
N VAL A 156 -15.82 -10.50 -12.64
CA VAL A 156 -15.72 -10.32 -11.19
C VAL A 156 -14.38 -9.66 -10.92
N GLU A 157 -14.41 -8.51 -10.25
CA GLU A 157 -13.21 -7.81 -9.79
C GLU A 157 -12.68 -8.54 -8.54
N THR A 158 -11.47 -9.09 -8.65
CA THR A 158 -10.67 -9.57 -7.52
C THR A 158 -9.57 -8.56 -7.20
N ASP A 159 -8.88 -8.74 -6.07
CA ASP A 159 -7.74 -7.90 -5.67
C ASP A 159 -6.73 -7.70 -6.83
N GLY A 160 -6.52 -6.43 -7.21
CA GLY A 160 -5.66 -6.01 -8.32
C GLY A 160 -6.18 -6.26 -9.75
N SER A 161 -7.39 -6.80 -9.94
CA SER A 161 -7.99 -7.00 -11.26
C SER A 161 -9.14 -6.04 -11.54
N TYR A 162 -9.29 -5.62 -12.79
CA TYR A 162 -10.32 -4.66 -13.20
C TYR A 162 -11.16 -5.20 -14.35
N CYS A 163 -12.47 -5.05 -14.21
CA CYS A 163 -13.45 -5.36 -15.24
C CYS A 163 -13.40 -4.37 -16.39
N LEU A 164 -13.04 -4.83 -17.58
CA LEU A 164 -13.05 -3.97 -18.76
C LEU A 164 -14.49 -3.67 -19.18
N LEU A 165 -14.85 -2.39 -19.13
CA LEU A 165 -16.13 -1.89 -19.65
C LEU A 165 -16.29 -2.17 -21.15
N GLU A 166 -15.18 -2.17 -21.89
CA GLU A 166 -15.11 -2.50 -23.31
C GLU A 166 -13.98 -3.50 -23.54
N PRO A 167 -14.29 -4.80 -23.73
CA PRO A 167 -13.29 -5.81 -24.07
C PRO A 167 -12.72 -5.54 -25.45
N ILE A 168 -11.40 -5.36 -25.55
CA ILE A 168 -10.71 -5.18 -26.83
C ILE A 168 -10.09 -6.50 -27.29
N PRO A 169 -9.97 -6.75 -28.61
CA PRO A 169 -9.31 -7.94 -29.12
C PRO A 169 -7.92 -8.08 -28.51
N GLU A 170 -7.60 -9.26 -27.97
CA GLU A 170 -6.38 -9.59 -27.18
C GLU A 170 -6.56 -9.52 -25.66
N PHE A 171 -7.54 -8.77 -25.16
CA PHE A 171 -7.96 -8.79 -23.75
C PHE A 171 -9.34 -9.44 -23.63
N GLY A 172 -9.54 -10.24 -22.58
CA GLY A 172 -10.87 -10.72 -22.21
C GLY A 172 -11.72 -9.58 -21.61
N ASN A 173 -12.67 -9.93 -20.74
CA ASN A 173 -13.49 -8.92 -20.05
C ASN A 173 -12.80 -8.32 -18.82
N LYS A 174 -11.50 -8.59 -18.60
CA LYS A 174 -10.75 -8.12 -17.44
C LYS A 174 -9.26 -7.95 -17.73
N ILE A 175 -8.63 -7.07 -16.95
CA ILE A 175 -7.17 -6.97 -16.83
C ILE A 175 -6.75 -7.48 -15.45
N THR A 176 -5.66 -8.23 -15.39
CA THR A 176 -5.06 -8.74 -14.14
C THR A 176 -3.72 -8.05 -13.86
N PRO A 177 -3.19 -8.18 -12.63
CA PRO A 177 -1.85 -7.66 -12.29
C PRO A 177 -0.74 -8.18 -13.23
N GLU A 178 -0.90 -9.40 -13.79
CA GLU A 178 0.06 -10.01 -14.70
C GLU A 178 0.07 -9.35 -16.10
N THR A 179 -1.09 -8.98 -16.63
CA THR A 179 -1.22 -8.22 -17.89
C THR A 179 -0.94 -6.72 -17.70
N GLY A 180 -1.33 -6.16 -16.55
CA GLY A 180 -1.11 -4.75 -16.22
C GLY A 180 -1.84 -3.74 -17.12
N PHE A 181 -1.99 -2.51 -16.62
CA PHE A 181 -2.61 -1.41 -17.36
C PHE A 181 -1.79 -0.98 -18.59
N GLY A 182 -0.45 -1.05 -18.50
CA GLY A 182 0.45 -0.66 -19.59
C GLY A 182 0.24 -1.50 -20.86
N GLU A 183 0.07 -2.81 -20.72
CA GLU A 183 -0.13 -3.71 -21.86
C GLU A 183 -1.48 -3.46 -22.55
N TYR A 184 -2.53 -3.20 -21.77
CA TYR A 184 -3.84 -2.81 -22.28
C TYR A 184 -3.77 -1.54 -23.13
N VAL A 185 -3.14 -0.46 -22.62
CA VAL A 185 -3.02 0.80 -23.34
C VAL A 185 -2.15 0.65 -24.59
N ASN A 186 -1.04 -0.08 -24.52
CA ASN A 186 -0.19 -0.35 -25.69
C ASN A 186 -0.94 -1.07 -26.79
N THR A 187 -1.76 -2.06 -26.42
CA THR A 187 -2.55 -2.82 -27.38
C THR A 187 -3.66 -1.97 -27.99
N LEU A 188 -4.32 -1.14 -27.19
CA LEU A 188 -5.30 -0.18 -27.68
C LEU A 188 -4.69 0.80 -28.70
N ILE A 189 -3.50 1.33 -28.44
CA ILE A 189 -2.78 2.20 -29.37
C ILE A 189 -2.48 1.46 -30.68
N ARG A 190 -1.98 0.22 -30.62
CA ARG A 190 -1.71 -0.62 -31.81
C ARG A 190 -2.99 -0.89 -32.61
N LEU A 191 -4.11 -1.16 -31.94
CA LEU A 191 -5.40 -1.38 -32.58
C LEU A 191 -5.87 -0.12 -33.33
N ILE A 192 -5.81 1.05 -32.70
CA ILE A 192 -6.18 2.33 -33.33
C ILE A 192 -5.31 2.61 -34.56
N LEU A 193 -3.99 2.39 -34.46
CA LEU A 193 -3.07 2.54 -35.60
C LEU A 193 -3.42 1.58 -36.75
N GLY A 194 -3.81 0.34 -36.44
CA GLY A 194 -4.29 -0.64 -37.41
C GLY A 194 -5.56 -0.18 -38.13
N VAL A 195 -6.55 0.33 -37.39
CA VAL A 195 -7.81 0.85 -37.96
C VAL A 195 -7.55 2.04 -38.88
N VAL A 196 -6.68 2.97 -38.47
CA VAL A 196 -6.27 4.11 -39.31
C VAL A 196 -5.66 3.63 -40.62
N GLY A 197 -4.79 2.61 -40.59
CA GLY A 197 -4.19 2.03 -41.79
C GLY A 197 -5.23 1.52 -42.80
N VAL A 198 -6.28 0.85 -42.33
CA VAL A 198 -7.38 0.36 -43.18
C VAL A 198 -8.17 1.51 -43.79
N ILE A 199 -8.50 2.54 -42.99
CA ILE A 199 -9.25 3.72 -43.45
C ILE A 199 -8.48 4.46 -44.54
N VAL A 200 -7.15 4.60 -44.39
CA VAL A 200 -6.28 5.21 -45.40
C VAL A 200 -6.39 4.45 -46.72
N VAL A 201 -6.23 3.12 -46.71
CA VAL A 201 -6.32 2.29 -47.92
C VAL A 201 -7.68 2.45 -48.60
N ILE A 202 -8.79 2.42 -47.85
CA ILE A 202 -10.15 2.61 -48.39
C ILE A 202 -10.29 3.98 -49.05
N THR A 203 -9.78 5.03 -48.40
CA THR A 203 -9.84 6.41 -48.91
C THR A 203 -9.06 6.56 -50.22
N PHE A 204 -7.88 5.92 -50.31
CA PHE A 204 -7.08 5.92 -51.53
C PHE A 204 -7.74 5.14 -52.68
N VAL A 205 -8.34 3.98 -52.41
CA VAL A 205 -9.06 3.20 -53.42
C VAL A 205 -10.28 3.98 -53.92
N TYR A 206 -11.07 4.55 -53.01
CA TYR A 206 -12.25 5.35 -53.36
C TYR A 206 -11.88 6.59 -54.16
N GLY A 207 -10.85 7.33 -53.73
CA GLY A 207 -10.31 8.48 -54.46
C GLY A 207 -9.77 8.09 -55.84
N GLY A 208 -9.05 6.98 -55.94
CA GLY A 208 -8.52 6.45 -57.20
C GLY A 208 -9.64 6.10 -58.20
N ILE A 209 -10.67 5.38 -57.75
CA ILE A 209 -11.83 5.04 -58.59
C ILE A 209 -12.56 6.31 -59.04
N MET A 210 -12.79 7.25 -58.12
CA MET A 210 -13.46 8.51 -58.45
C MET A 210 -12.67 9.32 -59.48
N TRP A 211 -11.35 9.40 -59.33
CA TRP A 211 -10.47 10.14 -60.22
C TRP A 211 -10.42 9.54 -61.63
N MET A 212 -10.38 8.20 -61.73
CA MET A 212 -10.35 7.48 -63.01
C MET A 212 -11.72 7.41 -63.71
N GLY A 213 -12.80 7.32 -62.93
CA GLY A 213 -14.15 7.03 -63.44
C GLY A 213 -15.02 8.24 -63.78
N THR A 214 -14.53 9.47 -63.63
CA THR A 214 -15.31 10.69 -63.89
C THR A 214 -14.65 11.61 -64.91
N ASP A 215 -15.45 12.23 -65.78
CA ASP A 215 -14.99 13.31 -66.67
C ASP A 215 -15.12 14.70 -66.06
N SER A 216 -15.76 14.82 -64.89
CA SER A 216 -15.94 16.09 -64.21
C SER A 216 -14.63 16.55 -63.56
N ILE A 217 -14.13 17.71 -63.99
CA ILE A 217 -12.94 18.37 -63.42
C ILE A 217 -13.11 18.59 -61.91
N PHE A 218 -14.30 18.99 -61.46
CA PHE A 218 -14.59 19.21 -60.04
C PHE A 218 -14.44 17.92 -59.21
N LYS A 219 -14.93 16.79 -59.73
CA LYS A 219 -14.81 15.49 -59.04
C LYS A 219 -13.38 14.95 -59.04
N LYS A 220 -12.60 15.23 -60.09
CA LYS A 220 -11.16 14.90 -60.10
C LYS A 220 -10.39 15.70 -59.06
N THR A 221 -10.68 16.99 -58.92
CA THR A 221 -10.06 17.84 -57.90
C THR A 221 -10.44 17.37 -56.50
N ASP A 222 -11.72 17.06 -56.24
CA ASP A 222 -12.17 16.54 -54.94
C ASP A 222 -11.51 15.19 -54.60
N ALA A 223 -11.44 14.26 -55.56
CA ALA A 223 -10.76 12.99 -55.39
C ALA A 223 -9.28 13.16 -55.03
N LYS A 224 -8.58 14.08 -55.73
CA LYS A 224 -7.18 14.39 -55.46
C LYS A 224 -7.01 15.00 -54.06
N GLN A 225 -7.87 15.94 -53.68
CA GLN A 225 -7.83 16.57 -52.36
C GLN A 225 -7.99 15.54 -51.24
N ARG A 226 -8.97 14.63 -51.36
CA ARG A 226 -9.18 13.56 -50.37
C ARG A 226 -7.96 12.64 -50.21
N MET A 227 -7.29 12.31 -51.32
CA MET A 227 -6.07 11.51 -51.29
C MET A 227 -4.90 12.28 -50.68
N GLU A 228 -4.76 13.57 -50.97
CA GLU A 228 -3.75 14.45 -50.38
C GLU A 228 -3.95 14.62 -48.86
N ASP A 229 -5.20 14.83 -48.42
CA ASP A 229 -5.54 14.96 -47.00
C ASP A 229 -5.23 13.66 -46.23
N ALA A 230 -5.57 12.50 -46.80
CA ALA A 230 -5.24 11.19 -46.23
C ALA A 230 -3.72 10.96 -46.18
N ALA A 231 -2.97 11.38 -47.21
CA ALA A 231 -1.51 11.29 -47.24
C ALA A 231 -0.88 12.18 -46.16
N LEU A 232 -1.33 13.42 -46.03
CA LEU A 232 -0.84 14.37 -45.03
C LEU A 232 -1.15 13.89 -43.59
N GLY A 233 -2.36 13.39 -43.35
CA GLY A 233 -2.73 12.82 -42.06
C GLY A 233 -1.88 11.60 -41.67
N THR A 234 -1.61 10.71 -42.63
CA THR A 234 -0.73 9.55 -42.43
C THR A 234 0.71 9.98 -42.17
N LEU A 235 1.21 10.97 -42.91
CA LEU A 235 2.55 11.52 -42.73
C LEU A 235 2.72 12.16 -41.34
N LEU A 236 1.70 12.87 -40.86
CA LEU A 236 1.69 13.46 -39.52
C LEU A 236 1.74 12.37 -38.45
N LEU A 237 0.91 11.32 -38.60
CA LEU A 237 0.85 10.20 -37.66
C LEU A 237 2.17 9.43 -37.58
N ILE A 238 2.78 9.10 -38.73
CA ILE A 238 4.10 8.45 -38.78
C ILE A 238 5.17 9.40 -38.23
N GLY A 239 5.11 10.68 -38.57
CA GLY A 239 6.02 11.70 -38.06
C GLY A 239 5.99 11.81 -36.53
N ALA A 240 4.79 11.83 -35.94
CA ALA A 240 4.60 11.85 -34.50
C ALA A 240 5.17 10.58 -33.83
N TYR A 241 4.89 9.40 -34.39
CA TYR A 241 5.47 8.15 -33.93
C TYR A 241 7.00 8.18 -33.94
N ILE A 242 7.61 8.60 -35.06
CA ILE A 242 9.08 8.66 -35.20
C ILE A 242 9.67 9.63 -34.18
N ILE A 243 9.08 10.82 -34.00
CA ILE A 243 9.57 11.81 -33.04
C ILE A 243 9.50 11.26 -31.61
N LEU A 244 8.35 10.72 -31.20
CA LEU A 244 8.16 10.16 -29.87
C LEU A 244 9.13 9.00 -29.62
N ASN A 245 9.23 8.06 -30.56
CA ASN A 245 10.12 6.91 -30.47
C ASN A 245 11.62 7.29 -30.48
N THR A 246 11.99 8.40 -31.14
CA THR A 246 13.38 8.88 -31.17
C THR A 246 13.76 9.58 -29.86
N ILE A 247 12.85 10.37 -29.28
CA ILE A 247 13.10 11.06 -28.01
C ILE A 247 13.13 10.04 -26.86
N ASN A 248 12.13 9.18 -26.79
CA ASN A 248 12.06 8.13 -25.78
C ASN A 248 11.12 7.00 -26.26
N PRO A 249 11.64 5.80 -26.54
CA PRO A 249 10.81 4.68 -26.98
C PRO A 249 9.73 4.29 -25.95
N ASN A 250 9.92 4.60 -24.66
CA ASN A 250 8.93 4.33 -23.60
C ASN A 250 7.66 5.20 -23.71
N LEU A 251 7.64 6.23 -24.56
CA LEU A 251 6.45 7.03 -24.84
C LEU A 251 5.49 6.36 -25.82
N VAL A 252 5.98 5.34 -26.54
CA VAL A 252 5.20 4.57 -27.51
C VAL A 252 5.07 3.10 -27.08
N ASP A 253 6.00 2.63 -26.27
CA ASP A 253 5.96 1.36 -25.53
C ASP A 253 5.79 1.66 -24.03
N ILE A 254 4.54 1.90 -23.63
CA ILE A 254 4.17 2.36 -22.29
C ILE A 254 4.39 1.20 -21.30
N LYS A 255 5.46 1.29 -20.51
CA LYS A 255 5.72 0.39 -19.38
C LYS A 255 5.31 1.09 -18.10
N ILE A 256 4.05 0.94 -17.73
CA ILE A 256 3.54 1.44 -16.45
C ILE A 256 3.71 0.33 -15.42
N TYR A 257 4.63 0.56 -14.49
CA TYR A 257 4.68 -0.16 -13.23
C TYR A 257 3.73 0.57 -12.27
N ILE A 258 2.57 -0.01 -12.00
CA ILE A 258 1.74 0.42 -10.88
C ILE A 258 2.23 -0.43 -9.71
N PRO A 259 2.94 0.13 -8.71
CA PRO A 259 3.06 -0.56 -7.44
C PRO A 259 1.62 -0.77 -6.95
N SER A 260 1.23 -2.03 -6.77
CA SER A 260 0.00 -2.44 -6.11
C SER A 260 -0.14 -1.63 -4.82
N SER A 261 -1.36 -1.18 -4.53
CA SER A 261 -1.80 -0.56 -3.27
C SER A 261 -0.71 -0.28 -2.22
N PHE A 262 -0.30 0.99 -2.09
CA PHE A 262 0.45 1.44 -0.91
C PHE A 262 -0.47 1.36 0.32
N THR A 263 -0.49 0.25 1.05
CA THR A 263 -0.73 0.34 2.49
C THR A 263 0.62 0.69 3.09
N THR A 264 0.89 1.98 3.24
CA THR A 264 1.99 2.43 4.08
C THR A 264 1.61 2.11 5.51
N LEU A 265 2.04 0.96 5.98
CA LEU A 265 1.96 0.68 7.40
C LEU A 265 3.09 1.46 8.05
N LYS A 266 2.71 2.34 8.98
CA LYS A 266 3.63 3.12 9.80
C LYS A 266 3.81 2.34 11.10
N VAL A 267 4.95 1.66 11.25
CA VAL A 267 5.34 1.20 12.59
C VAL A 267 6.02 2.37 13.27
N GLU A 268 5.40 2.89 14.33
CA GLU A 268 6.05 3.80 15.25
C GLU A 268 6.72 2.97 16.35
N GLU A 269 8.04 2.88 16.33
CA GLU A 269 8.80 2.29 17.43
C GLU A 269 9.17 3.39 18.42
N ILE A 270 8.57 3.35 19.61
CA ILE A 270 8.88 4.27 20.70
C ILE A 270 10.14 3.77 21.41
N THR A 271 11.22 4.52 21.22
CA THR A 271 12.45 4.31 22.00
C THR A 271 12.24 4.75 23.45
N ASP A 272 12.95 4.15 24.41
CA ASP A 272 12.89 4.57 25.83
C ASP A 272 13.33 6.04 26.05
N SER A 273 13.99 6.64 25.05
CA SER A 273 14.33 8.07 25.00
C SER A 273 13.19 8.98 24.54
N GLY A 274 12.02 8.44 24.18
CA GLY A 274 10.88 9.19 23.65
C GLY A 274 11.05 9.64 22.18
N GLU A 275 12.04 9.10 21.48
CA GLU A 275 12.22 9.32 20.05
C GLU A 275 11.38 8.30 19.27
N VAL A 276 10.49 8.78 18.41
CA VAL A 276 9.64 7.95 17.54
C VAL A 276 10.42 7.65 16.26
N LEU A 277 10.64 6.37 15.99
CA LEU A 277 11.11 5.91 14.68
C LEU A 277 9.89 5.50 13.86
N THR A 278 9.61 6.18 12.75
CA THR A 278 8.54 5.80 11.82
C THR A 278 9.14 4.97 10.69
N ILE A 279 8.72 3.72 10.60
CA ILE A 279 9.08 2.81 9.51
C ILE A 279 7.90 2.74 8.57
N GLU A 280 8.10 3.19 7.32
CA GLU A 280 7.11 3.10 6.26
C GLU A 280 7.38 1.85 5.43
N TYR A 281 6.49 0.86 5.50
CA TYR A 281 6.57 -0.37 4.69
C TYR A 281 5.36 -0.53 3.77
N SER A 282 5.54 -1.23 2.64
CA SER A 282 4.48 -1.59 1.70
C SER A 282 3.99 -3.01 2.00
N THR A 283 2.68 -3.22 2.12
CA THR A 283 2.05 -4.55 2.30
C THR A 283 2.12 -5.44 1.06
N GLU A 284 2.54 -4.90 -0.09
CA GLU A 284 2.86 -5.70 -1.28
C GLU A 284 4.00 -6.71 -1.05
N ALA A 285 4.80 -6.50 0.01
CA ALA A 285 5.90 -7.38 0.37
C ALA A 285 5.44 -8.71 0.99
N GLY A 286 4.15 -8.90 1.20
CA GLY A 286 3.63 -10.07 1.91
C GLY A 286 3.82 -9.99 3.43
N GLU A 287 3.10 -10.84 4.15
CA GLU A 287 3.23 -10.97 5.60
C GLU A 287 3.22 -12.46 5.98
N CYS A 288 4.08 -12.82 6.93
CA CYS A 288 4.09 -14.16 7.48
C CYS A 288 2.92 -14.38 8.46
N PRO A 289 2.28 -15.57 8.48
CA PRO A 289 2.63 -16.81 7.76
C PRO A 289 2.07 -16.93 6.34
N LYS A 290 1.27 -15.97 5.87
CA LYS A 290 0.50 -16.08 4.61
C LYS A 290 1.39 -16.04 3.37
N ASP A 291 2.44 -15.23 3.39
CA ASP A 291 3.39 -15.05 2.29
C ASP A 291 4.84 -14.96 2.80
N CYS A 292 5.37 -16.11 3.25
CA CYS A 292 6.75 -16.25 3.71
C CYS A 292 7.65 -16.86 2.63
N SER A 293 8.88 -16.37 2.54
CA SER A 293 9.97 -16.95 1.75
C SER A 293 11.15 -17.31 2.65
N LYS A 294 11.79 -18.45 2.39
CA LYS A 294 12.94 -18.90 3.17
C LYS A 294 14.16 -18.03 2.90
N LEU A 295 14.94 -17.78 3.95
CA LEU A 295 16.22 -17.08 3.87
C LEU A 295 17.25 -17.86 3.05
N ASN A 296 17.17 -19.19 2.94
CA ASN A 296 18.05 -19.98 2.09
C ASN A 296 17.34 -21.14 1.38
N GLY A 297 17.98 -21.67 0.33
CA GLY A 297 17.48 -22.84 -0.39
C GLY A 297 16.35 -22.55 -1.38
N GLU A 298 16.11 -21.27 -1.68
CA GLU A 298 15.17 -20.78 -2.70
C GLU A 298 15.90 -20.08 -3.85
N THR A 299 15.16 -19.67 -4.88
CA THR A 299 15.73 -19.01 -6.07
C THR A 299 16.47 -17.72 -5.69
N GLY A 300 17.67 -17.53 -6.24
CA GLY A 300 18.47 -16.31 -6.05
C GLY A 300 19.65 -16.52 -5.09
N THR A 301 20.14 -15.43 -4.49
CA THR A 301 21.22 -15.48 -3.51
C THR A 301 20.69 -15.98 -2.15
N ASP A 302 21.41 -16.86 -1.49
CA ASP A 302 21.08 -17.24 -0.11
C ASP A 302 21.35 -16.07 0.83
N VAL A 303 20.39 -15.78 1.70
CA VAL A 303 20.57 -14.83 2.80
C VAL A 303 21.12 -15.63 4.00
N PRO A 304 22.28 -15.26 4.56
CA PRO A 304 22.90 -16.03 5.64
C PRO A 304 22.02 -15.96 6.91
N TYR A 305 21.76 -17.09 7.56
CA TYR A 305 21.05 -17.15 8.85
C TYR A 305 21.69 -18.19 9.78
N GLU A 306 21.60 -17.99 11.11
CA GLU A 306 22.28 -18.86 12.10
C GLU A 306 21.42 -19.40 13.25
N SER A 307 20.29 -18.78 13.61
CA SER A 307 19.61 -19.12 14.88
C SER A 307 18.09 -19.28 14.81
N THR A 308 17.34 -18.19 14.69
CA THR A 308 15.91 -18.20 14.98
C THR A 308 15.13 -17.62 13.82
N GLY A 309 14.12 -18.35 13.35
CA GLY A 309 13.39 -17.99 12.14
C GLY A 309 14.23 -18.22 10.89
N ASP A 310 13.67 -18.97 9.94
CA ASP A 310 14.31 -19.24 8.65
C ASP A 310 13.61 -18.54 7.48
N SER A 311 12.63 -17.69 7.78
CA SER A 311 11.73 -17.11 6.79
C SER A 311 11.43 -15.64 7.08
N VAL A 312 11.09 -14.91 6.03
CA VAL A 312 10.65 -13.50 6.06
C VAL A 312 9.52 -13.32 5.05
N ALA A 313 8.82 -12.18 5.13
CA ALA A 313 7.92 -11.74 4.08
C ALA A 313 8.60 -11.78 2.69
N SER A 314 7.88 -12.24 1.68
CA SER A 314 8.43 -12.51 0.33
C SER A 314 9.11 -11.29 -0.32
N GLY A 315 8.57 -10.10 -0.12
CA GLY A 315 9.14 -8.84 -0.60
C GLY A 315 10.44 -8.49 0.13
N LEU A 316 10.50 -8.66 1.45
CA LEU A 316 11.73 -8.43 2.23
C LEU A 316 12.85 -9.37 1.79
N LYS A 317 12.52 -10.62 1.43
CA LYS A 317 13.50 -11.59 0.94
C LYS A 317 14.32 -11.04 -0.23
N SER A 318 13.67 -10.42 -1.21
CA SER A 318 14.33 -9.91 -2.43
C SER A 318 15.36 -8.82 -2.11
N ASP A 319 15.02 -7.88 -1.23
CA ASP A 319 15.92 -6.82 -0.79
C ASP A 319 17.10 -7.36 0.02
N LEU A 320 16.87 -8.36 0.89
CA LEU A 320 17.94 -9.02 1.64
C LEU A 320 18.92 -9.77 0.74
N GLN A 321 18.48 -10.29 -0.40
CA GLN A 321 19.39 -10.89 -1.40
C GLN A 321 20.30 -9.83 -2.02
N VAL A 322 19.76 -8.66 -2.36
CA VAL A 322 20.55 -7.54 -2.90
C VAL A 322 21.51 -7.00 -1.84
N LEU A 323 21.06 -6.88 -0.58
CA LEU A 323 21.92 -6.51 0.55
C LEU A 323 23.08 -7.49 0.69
N THR A 324 22.80 -8.80 0.63
CA THR A 324 23.82 -9.85 0.72
C THR A 324 24.91 -9.67 -0.34
N GLN A 325 24.51 -9.40 -1.58
CA GLN A 325 25.46 -9.17 -2.67
C GLN A 325 26.30 -7.90 -2.45
N LYS A 326 25.69 -6.79 -2.01
CA LYS A 326 26.40 -5.53 -1.72
C LYS A 326 27.42 -5.69 -0.59
N LEU A 327 27.03 -6.32 0.52
CA LEU A 327 27.91 -6.54 1.66
C LEU A 327 29.06 -7.49 1.31
N SER A 328 28.78 -8.54 0.54
CA SER A 328 29.82 -9.42 -0.01
C SER A 328 30.82 -8.65 -0.87
N GLY A 329 30.35 -7.77 -1.75
CA GLY A 329 31.20 -6.89 -2.57
C GLY A 329 32.04 -5.91 -1.75
N ALA A 330 31.58 -5.52 -0.56
CA ALA A 330 32.31 -4.70 0.41
C ALA A 330 33.25 -5.51 1.33
N GLY A 331 33.33 -6.83 1.17
CA GLY A 331 34.11 -7.71 2.04
C GLY A 331 33.55 -7.82 3.47
N ILE A 332 32.25 -7.58 3.63
CA ILE A 332 31.54 -7.65 4.91
C ILE A 332 30.80 -8.98 4.98
N SER A 333 31.20 -9.83 5.92
CA SER A 333 30.48 -11.05 6.25
C SER A 333 29.48 -10.76 7.37
N TRP A 334 28.25 -11.22 7.21
CA TRP A 334 27.15 -10.99 8.13
C TRP A 334 26.21 -12.20 8.18
N THR A 335 25.28 -12.21 9.12
CA THR A 335 24.23 -13.22 9.26
C THR A 335 22.98 -12.60 9.86
N THR A 336 21.82 -13.15 9.50
CA THR A 336 20.57 -13.01 10.23
C THR A 336 20.65 -13.84 11.53
N THR A 337 20.33 -13.20 12.64
CA THR A 337 20.28 -13.79 13.98
C THR A 337 18.84 -14.06 14.44
N GLU A 338 17.89 -13.27 13.97
CA GLU A 338 16.47 -13.50 14.23
C GLU A 338 15.63 -13.06 13.03
N ALA A 339 14.61 -13.84 12.69
CA ALA A 339 13.61 -13.58 11.67
C ALA A 339 12.28 -14.19 12.13
N TRP A 340 11.33 -14.35 11.22
CA TRP A 340 10.07 -15.03 11.54
C TRP A 340 10.26 -16.56 11.63
N GLU A 341 9.71 -17.26 12.63
CA GLU A 341 8.91 -16.80 13.78
C GLU A 341 9.81 -16.40 14.98
N PRO A 342 9.49 -15.31 15.72
CA PRO A 342 10.33 -14.81 16.80
C PRO A 342 10.47 -15.81 17.96
N SER A 343 11.66 -15.84 18.59
CA SER A 343 11.94 -16.72 19.74
C SER A 343 11.37 -16.23 21.07
N ARG A 344 10.99 -14.95 21.14
CA ARG A 344 10.55 -14.26 22.35
C ARG A 344 9.63 -13.11 21.98
N THR A 345 9.06 -12.45 22.98
CA THR A 345 8.25 -11.24 22.78
C THR A 345 9.17 -10.04 22.54
N HIS A 346 9.06 -9.42 21.37
CA HIS A 346 9.79 -8.19 21.01
C HIS A 346 8.90 -6.95 21.21
N LYS A 347 9.53 -5.77 21.32
CA LYS A 347 8.81 -4.49 21.31
C LYS A 347 8.26 -4.17 19.91
N ALA A 348 9.02 -4.48 18.86
CA ALA A 348 8.59 -4.29 17.49
C ALA A 348 7.70 -5.46 17.02
N HIS A 349 6.54 -5.14 16.45
CA HIS A 349 5.59 -6.11 15.90
C HIS A 349 6.11 -6.81 14.62
N CYS A 350 7.10 -6.23 13.95
CA CYS A 350 7.57 -6.65 12.63
C CYS A 350 8.10 -8.09 12.56
N HIS A 351 8.67 -8.63 13.65
CA HIS A 351 9.12 -10.01 13.69
C HIS A 351 7.96 -11.01 13.62
N SER A 352 6.79 -10.64 14.16
CA SER A 352 5.60 -11.50 14.16
C SER A 352 4.92 -11.60 12.80
N VAL A 353 5.15 -10.62 11.92
CA VAL A 353 4.66 -10.57 10.53
C VAL A 353 5.77 -10.78 9.50
N GLY A 354 7.01 -11.01 9.93
CA GLY A 354 8.15 -11.31 9.07
C GLY A 354 8.67 -10.12 8.23
N THR A 355 8.35 -8.89 8.62
CA THR A 355 8.75 -7.66 7.89
C THR A 355 10.06 -7.04 8.41
N CYS A 356 10.76 -7.71 9.31
CA CYS A 356 12.10 -7.32 9.76
C CYS A 356 12.96 -8.53 10.13
N ILE A 357 14.25 -8.29 10.28
CA ILE A 357 15.22 -9.26 10.81
C ILE A 357 16.17 -8.59 11.81
N ASP A 358 16.69 -9.37 12.74
CA ASP A 358 17.88 -9.00 13.50
C ASP A 358 19.09 -9.57 12.77
N ALA A 359 20.13 -8.77 12.61
CA ALA A 359 21.35 -9.14 11.90
C ALA A 359 22.61 -8.73 12.65
N ASN A 360 23.70 -9.48 12.44
CA ASN A 360 25.00 -9.15 13.00
C ASN A 360 26.14 -9.53 12.06
N PHE A 361 27.33 -9.01 12.32
CA PHE A 361 28.52 -9.39 11.58
C PHE A 361 28.98 -10.81 11.90
N ARG A 362 29.59 -11.45 10.91
CA ARG A 362 30.23 -12.76 11.07
C ARG A 362 31.74 -12.63 10.87
N GLY A 363 32.51 -13.35 11.68
CA GLY A 363 33.96 -13.41 11.57
C GLY A 363 34.70 -12.15 12.05
N LEU A 364 34.06 -11.27 12.81
CA LEU A 364 34.79 -10.23 13.56
C LEU A 364 35.41 -10.81 14.83
N ALA A 365 36.46 -10.15 15.31
CA ALA A 365 37.12 -10.50 16.57
C ALA A 365 36.25 -10.20 17.79
N ASP A 366 35.37 -9.18 17.68
CA ASP A 366 34.47 -8.75 18.73
C ASP A 366 33.19 -8.15 18.12
N ASN A 367 32.07 -8.88 18.22
CA ASN A 367 30.76 -8.42 17.77
C ASN A 367 30.10 -7.45 18.77
N SER A 368 30.61 -7.33 20.00
CA SER A 368 30.14 -6.33 20.97
C SER A 368 30.68 -4.93 20.68
N ASN A 369 31.69 -4.83 19.83
CA ASN A 369 32.28 -3.56 19.42
C ASN A 369 32.85 -3.65 17.99
N PRO A 370 31.98 -3.79 16.97
CA PRO A 370 32.43 -3.89 15.60
C PRO A 370 33.03 -2.56 15.12
N PRO A 371 33.93 -2.59 14.11
CA PRO A 371 34.51 -1.36 13.58
C PRO A 371 33.42 -0.41 13.04
N PRO A 372 33.36 0.85 13.52
CA PRO A 372 32.33 1.81 13.13
C PRO A 372 32.16 2.02 11.62
N GLU A 373 33.25 1.91 10.85
CA GLU A 373 33.24 2.04 9.39
C GLU A 373 32.50 0.88 8.70
N LYS A 374 32.51 -0.32 9.29
CA LYS A 374 31.74 -1.46 8.79
C LYS A 374 30.25 -1.30 9.11
N VAL A 375 29.93 -0.75 10.28
CA VAL A 375 28.55 -0.39 10.66
C VAL A 375 27.97 0.61 9.66
N LYS A 376 28.73 1.67 9.36
CA LYS A 376 28.36 2.64 8.34
C LYS A 376 28.10 1.99 6.98
N SER A 377 29.03 1.15 6.53
CA SER A 377 28.92 0.48 5.22
C SER A 377 27.68 -0.43 5.15
N PHE A 378 27.32 -1.08 6.26
CA PHE A 378 26.11 -1.89 6.36
C PHE A 378 24.85 -1.02 6.19
N ILE A 379 24.75 0.06 6.97
CA ILE A 379 23.62 0.98 6.94
C ILE A 379 23.45 1.60 5.56
N GLU A 380 24.52 2.16 4.98
CA GLU A 380 24.47 2.77 3.64
C GLU A 380 24.10 1.77 2.55
N SER A 381 24.51 0.50 2.68
CA SER A 381 24.12 -0.56 1.74
C SER A 381 22.63 -0.84 1.80
N GLY A 382 22.05 -0.96 3.00
CA GLY A 382 20.61 -1.17 3.18
C GLY A 382 19.76 0.02 2.72
N LEU A 383 20.15 1.24 3.11
CA LEU A 383 19.44 2.45 2.70
C LEU A 383 19.44 2.62 1.17
N SER A 384 20.53 2.25 0.49
CA SER A 384 20.64 2.36 -0.97
C SER A 384 19.68 1.47 -1.76
N ILE A 385 19.00 0.53 -1.10
CA ILE A 385 18.04 -0.41 -1.69
C ILE A 385 16.66 -0.30 -1.05
N GLY A 386 16.42 0.74 -0.25
CA GLY A 386 15.10 0.97 0.35
C GLY A 386 14.82 0.16 1.62
N LEU A 387 15.83 -0.46 2.23
CA LEU A 387 15.72 -1.04 3.57
C LEU A 387 15.97 0.02 4.65
N CYS A 388 15.48 -0.26 5.85
CA CYS A 388 15.69 0.56 7.03
C CYS A 388 16.54 -0.20 8.07
N PRO A 389 17.88 -0.16 7.98
CA PRO A 389 18.74 -0.72 9.01
C PRO A 389 18.96 0.28 10.16
N ILE A 390 18.64 -0.14 11.38
CA ILE A 390 18.95 0.56 12.62
C ILE A 390 20.00 -0.22 13.38
N TYR A 391 21.08 0.45 13.78
CA TYR A 391 22.11 -0.17 14.61
C TYR A 391 21.86 0.12 16.08
N GLU A 392 21.62 -0.95 16.84
CA GLU A 392 21.31 -0.90 18.26
C GLU A 392 22.58 -1.11 19.09
N VAL A 393 22.76 -0.30 20.14
CA VAL A 393 23.91 -0.38 21.04
C VAL A 393 23.51 -0.33 22.51
N GLU A 394 24.39 -0.85 23.37
CA GLU A 394 24.17 -0.93 24.82
C GLU A 394 24.62 0.34 25.56
N THR A 395 25.55 1.11 24.97
CA THR A 395 26.17 2.25 25.65
C THR A 395 26.26 3.48 24.76
N GLU A 396 26.20 4.65 25.39
CA GLU A 396 26.37 5.93 24.70
C GLU A 396 27.77 6.09 24.10
N SER A 397 28.77 5.39 24.66
CA SER A 397 30.12 5.36 24.09
C SER A 397 30.16 4.65 22.74
N GLN A 398 29.49 3.50 22.59
CA GLN A 398 29.37 2.80 21.31
C GLN A 398 28.58 3.65 20.31
N ARG A 399 27.46 4.26 20.74
CA ARG A 399 26.66 5.16 19.90
C ARG A 399 27.51 6.29 19.32
N ASN A 400 28.24 7.00 20.18
CA ASN A 400 29.11 8.10 19.75
C ASN A 400 30.24 7.63 18.82
N ALA A 401 30.79 6.43 19.00
CA ALA A 401 31.82 5.90 18.11
C ALA A 401 31.30 5.70 16.69
N VAL A 402 30.07 5.20 16.53
CA VAL A 402 29.41 5.01 15.23
C VAL A 402 29.05 6.35 14.59
N ILE A 403 28.52 7.29 15.35
CA ILE A 403 28.22 8.66 14.87
C ILE A 403 29.50 9.37 14.41
N ASN A 404 30.60 9.23 15.15
CA ASN A 404 31.90 9.82 14.79
C ASN A 404 32.50 9.22 13.51
N ALA A 405 32.10 8.01 13.12
CA ALA A 405 32.44 7.43 11.82
C ALA A 405 31.60 8.00 10.66
N GLY A 406 30.66 8.89 10.96
CA GLY A 406 29.84 9.61 9.99
C GLY A 406 28.52 8.92 9.67
N VAL A 407 27.98 8.10 10.58
CA VAL A 407 26.62 7.58 10.49
C VAL A 407 25.65 8.63 11.04
N ASP A 408 24.53 8.84 10.37
CA ASP A 408 23.47 9.73 10.84
C ASP A 408 22.91 9.21 12.18
N PRO A 409 22.84 10.05 13.24
CA PRO A 409 22.33 9.66 14.55
C PRO A 409 20.95 8.98 14.54
N LYS A 410 20.11 9.22 13.52
CA LYS A 410 18.78 8.59 13.40
C LYS A 410 18.85 7.07 13.19
N TYR A 411 19.95 6.55 12.63
CA TYR A 411 20.15 5.13 12.37
C TYR A 411 20.93 4.41 13.48
N VAL A 412 21.18 5.07 14.61
CA VAL A 412 21.91 4.48 15.75
C VAL A 412 21.17 4.74 17.06
N LYS A 413 20.62 3.67 17.64
CA LYS A 413 19.80 3.74 18.85
C LYS A 413 20.51 3.10 20.04
N ASN A 414 20.44 3.77 21.19
CA ASN A 414 20.95 3.25 22.44
C ASN A 414 19.77 2.71 23.26
N TYR A 415 19.68 1.39 23.36
CA TYR A 415 18.63 0.70 24.12
C TYR A 415 19.12 0.16 25.46
N GLY A 416 20.38 0.42 25.84
CA GLY A 416 20.89 0.01 27.13
C GLY A 416 20.76 -1.50 27.37
N GLY A 417 20.26 -1.88 28.55
CA GLY A 417 20.11 -3.27 28.97
C GLY A 417 18.95 -4.04 28.33
N TRP A 418 18.20 -3.44 27.40
CA TRP A 418 17.13 -4.14 26.68
C TRP A 418 17.64 -5.05 25.56
N ILE A 419 18.87 -4.80 25.09
CA ILE A 419 19.54 -5.66 24.13
C ILE A 419 20.64 -6.44 24.84
N SER A 420 20.88 -7.68 24.40
CA SER A 420 21.92 -8.53 24.97
C SER A 420 23.30 -8.30 24.34
N ALA A 421 23.34 -7.66 23.18
CA ALA A 421 24.54 -7.25 22.46
C ALA A 421 24.14 -6.28 21.33
N PRO A 422 25.07 -5.45 20.83
CA PRO A 422 24.85 -4.63 19.64
C PRO A 422 24.56 -5.48 18.41
N HIS A 423 23.55 -5.07 17.65
CA HIS A 423 23.09 -5.75 16.45
C HIS A 423 22.34 -4.76 15.55
N PHE A 424 21.97 -5.20 14.35
CA PHE A 424 21.11 -4.45 13.45
C PHE A 424 19.69 -4.96 13.54
N SER A 425 18.74 -4.04 13.66
CA SER A 425 17.33 -4.28 13.36
C SER A 425 17.10 -3.78 11.94
N VAL A 426 16.85 -4.68 11.00
CA VAL A 426 16.70 -4.37 9.57
C VAL A 426 15.24 -4.55 9.19
N TYR A 427 14.56 -3.44 8.95
CA TYR A 427 13.16 -3.42 8.56
C TYR A 427 13.03 -3.34 7.04
N GLY A 428 12.03 -4.04 6.50
CA GLY A 428 11.58 -3.85 5.12
C GLY A 428 10.89 -2.51 5.00
N GLY A 429 11.32 -1.67 4.06
CA GLY A 429 10.80 -0.31 3.87
C GLY A 429 11.76 0.80 4.30
N SER A 430 11.34 2.05 4.10
CA SER A 430 12.18 3.23 4.32
C SER A 430 12.02 3.81 5.72
N CYS A 431 13.14 4.24 6.34
CA CYS A 431 13.07 5.01 7.59
C CYS A 431 12.73 6.48 7.29
N SER A 432 11.73 7.04 7.97
CA SER A 432 11.38 8.47 7.93
C SER A 432 11.56 9.15 9.27
#